data_AF-A0A7K2JRY8-F1
#
_entry.id   AF-A0A7K2JRY8-F1
#
_cell.length_a   1.000
_cell.length_b   1.000
_cell.length_c   1.000
_cell.angle_alpha   90.00
_cell.angle_beta   90.00
_cell.angle_gamma   90.00
#
_symmetry.space_group_name_H-M   'P 1'
#
loop_
_entity.id
_entity.type
_entity.pdbx_description
1 polymer ?
#
loop_
_entity_poly.entity_id
_entity_poly.type
_entity_poly.pdbx_seq_one_letter_code
_entity_poly.pdbx_strand_id
1 'polypeptide(L)'
;GRLTDDARLVTALARTAAAHGARILTRVRALELTGSGARIRDEVTGEEGLIRARAVINASGVWAGGLVDGIRIRPSRGTHLVLRSEHLGPLPAGLHVPVPGETNRFVLVLPQGDGRVYVGLTDEPVDGPVPDVPEVPETDIGFLLDVLGS
;
A
#
# COMPACT_ATOMS: atom_id res chain seq x y z
N GLY A 1 6.98 -17.13 7.40
CA GLY A 1 5.85 -16.54 6.66
C GLY A 1 6.28 -16.34 5.22
N ARG A 2 5.45 -16.71 4.24
CA ARG A 2 5.63 -16.27 2.86
C ARG A 2 4.88 -14.96 2.70
N LEU A 3 5.48 -13.97 2.04
CA LEU A 3 4.74 -12.79 1.66
C LEU A 3 3.64 -13.23 0.68
N THR A 4 2.39 -12.93 1.00
CA THR A 4 1.31 -13.06 0.03
C THR A 4 1.48 -11.94 -0.98
N ASP A 5 1.42 -12.27 -2.26
CA ASP A 5 1.38 -11.27 -3.33
C ASP A 5 0.05 -10.51 -3.25
N ASP A 6 0.10 -9.34 -2.64
CA ASP A 6 -1.04 -8.46 -2.34
C ASP A 6 -1.66 -7.91 -3.63
N ALA A 7 -0.84 -7.51 -4.60
CA ALA A 7 -1.28 -7.05 -5.91
C ALA A 7 -2.04 -8.16 -6.66
N ARG A 8 -1.54 -9.40 -6.64
CA ARG A 8 -2.25 -10.55 -7.22
C ARG A 8 -3.52 -10.89 -6.47
N LEU A 9 -3.55 -10.75 -5.15
CA LEU A 9 -4.77 -10.94 -4.37
C LEU A 9 -5.86 -9.96 -4.83
N VAL A 10 -5.54 -8.66 -4.89
CA VAL A 10 -6.49 -7.63 -5.35
C VAL A 10 -6.93 -7.87 -6.79
N THR A 11 -5.98 -8.21 -7.68
CA THR A 11 -6.28 -8.51 -9.08
C THR A 11 -7.19 -9.74 -9.20
N ALA A 12 -6.94 -10.79 -8.43
CA ALA A 12 -7.76 -11.99 -8.42
C ALA A 12 -9.19 -11.68 -7.93
N LEU A 13 -9.33 -10.88 -6.87
CA LEU A 13 -10.64 -10.44 -6.37
C LEU A 13 -11.41 -9.65 -7.44
N ALA A 14 -10.78 -8.68 -8.10
CA ALA A 14 -11.40 -7.89 -9.16
C ALA A 14 -11.84 -8.77 -10.35
N ARG A 15 -11.01 -9.73 -10.76
CA ARG A 15 -11.34 -10.68 -11.83
C ARG A 15 -12.50 -11.60 -11.46
N THR A 16 -12.53 -12.09 -10.22
CA THR A 16 -13.65 -12.90 -9.73
C THR A 16 -14.94 -12.09 -9.72
N ALA A 17 -14.93 -10.85 -9.23
CA ALA A 17 -16.10 -9.98 -9.28
C ALA A 17 -16.60 -9.75 -10.72
N ALA A 18 -15.67 -9.52 -11.67
CA ALA A 18 -16.01 -9.39 -13.08
C ALA A 18 -16.64 -10.67 -13.66
N ALA A 19 -16.13 -11.85 -13.29
CA ALA A 19 -16.71 -13.14 -13.68
C ALA A 19 -18.15 -13.34 -13.15
N HIS A 20 -18.49 -12.67 -12.04
CA HIS A 20 -19.84 -12.61 -11.49
C HIS A 20 -20.67 -11.42 -11.99
N GLY A 21 -20.21 -10.69 -13.02
CA GLY A 21 -20.96 -9.63 -13.70
C GLY A 21 -20.70 -8.20 -13.19
N ALA A 22 -19.74 -8.00 -12.29
CA ALA A 22 -19.35 -6.65 -11.90
C ALA A 22 -18.62 -5.92 -13.05
N ARG A 23 -18.85 -4.61 -13.16
CA ARG A 23 -18.06 -3.74 -14.05
C ARG A 23 -16.87 -3.20 -13.26
N ILE A 24 -15.66 -3.50 -13.71
CA ILE A 24 -14.42 -3.01 -13.10
C ILE A 24 -13.81 -1.96 -14.03
N LEU A 25 -13.76 -0.71 -13.57
CA LEU A 25 -13.19 0.40 -14.33
C LEU A 25 -11.88 0.83 -13.66
N THR A 26 -10.75 0.49 -14.29
CA THR A 26 -9.43 1.01 -13.88
C THR A 26 -9.14 2.32 -14.59
N ARG A 27 -8.23 3.14 -14.05
CA ARG A 27 -7.89 4.47 -14.62
C ARG A 27 -9.10 5.40 -14.72
N VAL A 28 -10.08 5.20 -13.85
CA VAL A 28 -11.24 6.07 -13.69
C VAL A 28 -11.19 6.63 -12.28
N ARG A 29 -10.91 7.92 -12.16
CA ARG A 29 -10.82 8.62 -10.87
C ARG A 29 -12.20 9.12 -10.48
N ALA A 30 -12.61 8.84 -9.25
CA ALA A 30 -13.75 9.56 -8.65
C ALA A 30 -13.29 10.97 -8.25
N LEU A 31 -14.00 11.98 -8.74
CA LEU A 31 -13.76 13.38 -8.40
C LEU A 31 -14.66 13.86 -7.27
N GLU A 32 -15.82 13.21 -7.11
CA GLU A 32 -16.81 13.50 -6.08
C GLU A 32 -17.69 12.26 -5.85
N LEU A 33 -18.07 11.99 -4.60
CA LEU A 33 -18.97 10.91 -4.22
C LEU A 33 -20.23 11.47 -3.56
N THR A 34 -21.39 10.89 -3.89
CA THR A 34 -22.65 11.15 -3.20
C THR A 34 -23.32 9.84 -2.83
N GLY A 35 -24.40 9.88 -2.04
CA GLY A 35 -25.17 8.66 -1.72
C GLY A 35 -25.81 7.99 -2.94
N SER A 36 -25.91 8.69 -4.08
CA SER A 36 -26.60 8.22 -5.30
C SER A 36 -25.67 8.07 -6.51
N GLY A 37 -24.35 8.25 -6.35
CA GLY A 37 -23.43 8.12 -7.46
C GLY A 37 -22.07 8.77 -7.27
N ALA A 38 -21.38 8.97 -8.39
CA ALA A 38 -20.08 9.61 -8.44
C ALA A 38 -19.92 10.44 -9.71
N ARG A 39 -19.21 11.56 -9.59
CA ARG A 39 -18.60 12.24 -10.74
C ARG A 39 -17.21 11.67 -10.95
N ILE A 40 -16.90 11.29 -12.18
CA ILE A 40 -15.69 10.57 -12.52
C ILE A 40 -14.93 11.26 -13.65
N ARG A 41 -13.64 10.94 -13.76
CA ARG A 41 -12.79 11.24 -14.92
C ARG A 41 -12.11 9.98 -15.41
N ASP A 42 -12.14 9.75 -16.71
CA ASP A 42 -11.25 8.78 -17.36
C ASP A 42 -9.85 9.41 -17.48
N GLU A 43 -8.86 8.84 -16.80
CA GLU A 43 -7.49 9.35 -16.77
C GLU A 43 -6.71 9.06 -18.06
N VAL A 44 -7.26 8.23 -18.97
CA VAL A 44 -6.67 7.97 -20.29
C VAL A 44 -7.12 9.03 -21.30
N THR A 45 -8.41 9.40 -21.29
CA THR A 45 -8.98 10.34 -22.27
C THR A 45 -9.15 11.76 -21.74
N GLY A 46 -9.22 11.92 -20.41
CA GLY A 46 -9.55 13.18 -19.74
C GLY A 46 -11.05 13.47 -19.67
N GLU A 47 -11.92 12.62 -20.23
CA GLU A 47 -13.37 12.85 -20.24
C GLU A 47 -13.97 12.69 -18.84
N GLU A 48 -14.90 13.59 -18.49
CA GLU A 48 -15.68 13.51 -17.25
C GLU A 48 -17.09 12.95 -17.48
N GLY A 49 -17.60 12.25 -16.48
CA GLY A 49 -18.92 11.63 -16.54
C GLY A 49 -19.57 11.41 -15.18
N LEU A 50 -20.79 10.87 -15.21
CA LEU A 50 -21.57 10.57 -14.02
C LEU A 50 -21.94 9.08 -13.98
N ILE A 51 -21.69 8.44 -12.84
CA ILE A 51 -22.20 7.10 -12.53
C ILE A 51 -23.31 7.24 -11.49
N ARG A 52 -24.49 6.67 -11.78
CA ARG A 52 -25.60 6.59 -10.82
C ARG A 52 -25.62 5.23 -10.14
N ALA A 53 -25.90 5.21 -8.84
CA ALA A 53 -25.97 4.01 -8.04
C ALA A 53 -27.06 4.13 -6.95
N ARG A 54 -27.55 3.00 -6.45
CA ARG A 54 -28.47 2.96 -5.30
C ARG A 54 -27.76 3.11 -3.96
N ALA A 55 -26.46 2.81 -3.93
CA ALA A 55 -25.59 2.94 -2.79
C ALA A 55 -24.17 3.16 -3.29
N VAL A 56 -23.37 3.90 -2.52
CA VAL A 56 -21.96 4.18 -2.79
C VAL A 56 -21.14 3.81 -1.58
N ILE A 57 -20.05 3.08 -1.79
CA ILE A 57 -19.09 2.69 -0.75
C ILE A 57 -17.78 3.42 -1.05
N ASN A 58 -17.31 4.25 -0.11
CA ASN A 58 -15.99 4.85 -0.19
C ASN A 58 -14.95 3.87 0.37
N ALA A 59 -14.20 3.23 -0.54
CA ALA A 59 -13.12 2.30 -0.21
C ALA A 59 -11.76 2.78 -0.75
N SER A 60 -11.52 4.10 -0.80
CA SER A 60 -10.30 4.70 -1.36
C SER A 60 -9.12 4.79 -0.38
N GLY A 61 -9.08 3.96 0.67
CA GLY A 61 -7.95 3.89 1.60
C GLY A 61 -7.55 5.24 2.19
N VAL A 62 -6.27 5.60 2.09
CA VAL A 62 -5.72 6.86 2.60
C VAL A 62 -6.32 8.11 1.94
N TRP A 63 -6.93 7.97 0.76
CA TRP A 63 -7.60 9.04 0.04
C TRP A 63 -9.07 9.25 0.44
N ALA A 64 -9.60 8.47 1.40
CA ALA A 64 -11.01 8.53 1.78
C ALA A 64 -11.45 9.93 2.23
N GLY A 65 -10.59 10.65 2.96
CA GLY A 65 -10.86 12.01 3.44
C GLY A 65 -10.94 13.08 2.35
N GLY A 66 -10.39 12.83 1.16
CA GLY A 66 -10.41 13.79 0.05
C GLY A 66 -11.67 13.73 -0.81
N LEU A 67 -12.52 12.71 -0.63
CA LEU A 67 -13.71 12.49 -1.47
C LEU A 67 -15.03 12.81 -0.76
N VAL A 68 -15.04 12.81 0.57
CA VAL A 68 -16.24 13.01 1.39
C VAL A 68 -15.86 13.82 2.63
N ASP A 69 -16.60 14.90 2.88
CA ASP A 69 -16.39 15.74 4.05
C ASP A 69 -16.59 14.99 5.37
N GLY A 70 -15.88 15.43 6.41
CA GLY A 70 -16.02 14.89 7.77
C GLY A 70 -15.25 13.59 8.04
N ILE A 71 -14.58 13.01 7.03
CA ILE A 71 -13.67 11.88 7.20
C ILE A 71 -12.25 12.41 7.47
N ARG A 72 -11.70 12.08 8.64
CA ARG A 72 -10.31 12.40 9.01
C ARG A 72 -9.44 11.15 8.94
N ILE A 73 -8.38 11.19 8.15
CA ILE A 73 -7.38 10.14 8.00
C ILE A 73 -6.03 10.68 8.44
N ARG A 74 -5.28 9.90 9.23
CA ARG A 74 -3.88 10.17 9.55
C ARG A 74 -3.01 9.11 8.86
N PRO A 75 -2.43 9.41 7.69
CA PRO A 75 -1.59 8.46 6.96
C PRO A 75 -0.26 8.25 7.67
N SER A 76 0.27 7.05 7.51
CA SER A 76 1.65 6.70 7.86
C SER A 76 2.31 6.07 6.64
N ARG A 77 3.60 6.35 6.44
CA ARG A 77 4.42 5.82 5.36
C ARG A 77 5.32 4.74 5.91
N GLY A 78 5.39 3.62 5.21
CA GLY A 78 6.35 2.58 5.49
C GLY A 78 7.21 2.22 4.29
N THR A 79 8.48 1.97 4.56
CA THR A 79 9.51 1.60 3.58
C THR A 79 9.87 0.14 3.74
N HIS A 80 10.13 -0.54 2.62
CA HIS A 80 10.81 -1.83 2.59
C HIS A 80 12.03 -1.73 1.67
N LEU A 81 13.13 -2.38 2.06
CA LEU A 81 14.29 -2.61 1.22
C LEU A 81 14.20 -3.99 0.56
N VAL A 82 14.71 -4.09 -0.66
CA VAL A 82 14.88 -5.36 -1.36
C VAL A 82 16.37 -5.65 -1.49
N LEU A 83 16.83 -6.68 -0.80
CA LEU A 83 18.24 -7.09 -0.77
C LEU A 83 18.43 -8.43 -1.48
N ARG A 84 19.67 -8.71 -1.90
CA ARG A 84 20.08 -10.04 -2.38
C ARG A 84 20.46 -10.90 -1.18
N SER A 85 19.91 -12.11 -1.09
CA SER A 85 20.13 -13.04 0.03
C SER A 85 21.61 -13.36 0.29
N GLU A 86 22.43 -13.36 -0.76
CA GLU A 86 23.89 -13.61 -0.67
C GLU A 86 24.63 -12.65 0.28
N HIS A 87 24.10 -11.45 0.53
CA HIS A 87 24.71 -10.47 1.45
C HIS A 87 24.34 -10.72 2.92
N LEU A 88 23.31 -11.52 3.18
CA LEU A 88 22.80 -11.81 4.54
C LEU A 88 23.12 -13.23 5.01
N GLY A 89 23.69 -14.05 4.12
CA GLY A 89 23.92 -15.47 4.40
C GLY A 89 22.64 -16.30 4.38
N PRO A 90 22.69 -17.55 4.87
CA PRO A 90 21.56 -18.46 4.83
C PRO A 90 20.44 -18.03 5.79
N LEU A 91 19.28 -17.64 5.24
CA LEU A 91 18.07 -17.28 5.98
C LEU A 91 16.98 -18.36 5.74
N PRO A 92 16.93 -19.44 6.57
CA PRO A 92 15.98 -20.54 6.37
C PRO A 92 14.53 -20.17 6.72
N ALA A 93 14.33 -19.05 7.42
CA ALA A 93 13.03 -18.55 7.86
C ALA A 93 13.01 -17.02 7.87
N GLY A 94 11.81 -16.45 7.94
CA GLY A 94 11.65 -15.03 8.21
C GLY A 94 11.97 -14.69 9.66
N LEU A 95 12.51 -13.51 9.89
CA LEU A 95 12.95 -13.03 11.20
C LEU A 95 12.13 -11.80 11.62
N HIS A 96 11.94 -11.66 12.93
CA HIS A 96 11.51 -10.42 13.57
C HIS A 96 12.70 -9.89 14.36
N VAL A 97 13.31 -8.83 13.87
CA VAL A 97 14.45 -8.17 14.52
C VAL A 97 13.92 -7.04 15.39
N PRO A 98 14.09 -7.08 16.72
CA PRO A 98 13.59 -6.03 17.60
C PRO A 98 14.31 -4.72 17.31
N VAL A 99 13.55 -3.62 17.25
CA VAL A 99 14.14 -2.28 17.12
C VAL A 99 14.79 -1.91 18.47
N PRO A 100 16.09 -1.56 18.52
CA PRO A 100 16.76 -1.22 19.77
C PRO A 100 16.05 -0.09 20.54
N GLY A 101 15.84 -0.30 21.83
CA GLY A 101 15.15 0.67 22.71
C GLY A 101 13.62 0.65 22.62
N GLU A 102 13.03 -0.12 21.71
CA GLU A 102 11.59 -0.24 21.54
C GLU A 102 11.09 -1.56 22.15
N THR A 103 9.85 -1.56 22.67
CA THR A 103 9.26 -2.74 23.33
C THR A 103 8.41 -3.59 22.39
N ASN A 104 7.86 -2.99 21.32
CA ASN A 104 6.85 -3.61 20.47
C ASN A 104 7.05 -3.33 18.97
N ARG A 105 8.22 -2.82 18.57
CA ARG A 105 8.56 -2.56 17.17
C ARG A 105 9.59 -3.56 16.67
N PHE A 106 9.35 -4.06 15.47
CA PHE A 106 10.20 -5.07 14.82
C PHE A 106 10.40 -4.74 13.35
N VAL A 107 11.61 -4.99 12.87
CA VAL A 107 11.90 -5.11 11.44
C VAL A 107 11.76 -6.58 11.05
N LEU A 108 10.90 -6.83 10.08
CA LEU A 108 10.70 -8.10 9.39
C LEU A 108 11.79 -8.30 8.35
N VAL A 109 12.45 -9.46 8.39
CA VAL A 109 13.38 -9.93 7.35
C VAL A 109 12.75 -11.16 6.71
N LEU A 110 12.33 -11.03 5.45
CA LEU A 110 11.50 -12.01 4.77
C LEU A 110 12.22 -12.57 3.53
N PRO A 111 12.91 -13.74 3.64
CA PRO A 111 13.54 -14.37 2.49
C PRO A 111 12.49 -14.89 1.50
N GLN A 112 12.74 -14.67 0.21
CA GLN A 112 11.91 -15.09 -0.90
C GLN A 112 12.56 -16.27 -1.65
N GLY A 113 11.75 -17.03 -2.39
CA GLY A 113 12.22 -18.21 -3.13
C GLY A 113 13.10 -17.91 -4.35
N ASP A 114 13.25 -16.63 -4.72
CA ASP A 114 13.98 -16.15 -5.90
C ASP A 114 15.32 -15.48 -5.54
N GLY A 115 15.81 -15.67 -4.31
CA GLY A 115 17.06 -15.08 -3.84
C GLY A 115 16.95 -13.61 -3.37
N ARG A 116 15.74 -13.04 -3.34
CA ARG A 116 15.49 -11.73 -2.72
C ARG A 116 15.16 -11.86 -1.24
N VAL A 117 15.43 -10.81 -0.49
CA VAL A 117 15.02 -10.66 0.91
C VAL A 117 14.36 -9.30 1.06
N TYR A 118 13.15 -9.27 1.61
CA TYR A 118 12.49 -8.02 1.96
C TYR A 118 12.80 -7.66 3.40
N VAL A 119 13.26 -6.44 3.64
CA VAL A 119 13.58 -5.92 4.96
C VAL A 119 12.71 -4.69 5.20
N GLY A 120 11.87 -4.72 6.22
CA GLY A 120 10.96 -3.61 6.51
C GLY A 120 10.18 -3.86 7.79
N LEU A 121 9.35 -2.95 8.26
CA LEU A 121 9.05 -1.66 7.67
C LEU A 121 9.33 -0.52 8.63
N THR A 122 9.53 0.67 8.07
CA THR A 122 9.40 1.92 8.83
C THR A 122 7.93 2.28 9.00
N ASP A 123 7.60 3.12 9.97
CA ASP A 123 6.23 3.55 10.24
C ASP A 123 6.26 5.03 10.63
N GLU A 124 6.36 5.89 9.63
CA GLU A 124 6.59 7.32 9.81
C GLU A 124 5.35 8.14 9.47
N PRO A 125 4.92 9.06 10.34
CA PRO A 125 3.78 9.91 10.05
C PRO A 125 4.01 10.73 8.78
N VAL A 126 2.97 10.85 7.96
CA VAL A 126 3.01 11.71 6.78
C VAL A 126 2.27 13.00 7.08
N ASP A 127 2.98 14.12 6.97
CA ASP A 127 2.40 15.45 7.04
C ASP A 127 1.97 15.93 5.65
N GLY A 128 0.86 16.64 5.59
CA GLY A 128 0.35 17.21 4.34
C GLY A 128 -0.34 16.20 3.42
N PRO A 129 -0.47 16.51 2.12
CA PRO A 129 -1.17 15.64 1.17
C PRO A 129 -0.42 14.34 0.92
N VAL A 130 -1.15 13.23 0.80
CA VAL A 130 -0.58 11.93 0.43
C VAL A 130 -0.23 11.97 -1.07
N PRO A 131 1.04 11.76 -1.46
CA PRO A 131 1.42 11.73 -2.87
C PRO A 131 0.93 10.44 -3.55
N ASP A 132 0.71 10.49 -4.87
CA ASP A 132 0.40 9.30 -5.66
C ASP A 132 1.58 8.31 -5.69
N VAL A 133 2.81 8.82 -5.64
CA VAL A 133 4.05 8.04 -5.53
C VAL A 133 4.85 8.57 -4.35
N PRO A 134 4.99 7.81 -3.25
CA PRO A 134 5.81 8.22 -2.12
C PRO A 134 7.30 8.10 -2.44
N GLU A 135 8.09 9.04 -1.92
CA GLU A 135 9.56 8.96 -1.94
C GLU A 135 10.07 8.18 -0.71
N VAL A 136 11.25 7.59 -0.86
CA VAL A 136 11.94 6.87 0.23
C VAL A 136 13.07 7.76 0.76
N PRO A 137 12.98 8.29 1.99
CA PRO A 137 14.05 9.07 2.58
C PRO A 137 15.27 8.21 2.93
N GLU A 138 16.47 8.80 2.83
CA GLU A 138 17.72 8.14 3.27
C GLU A 138 17.70 7.72 4.75
N THR A 139 16.94 8.45 5.59
CA THR A 139 16.76 8.10 7.01
C THR A 139 16.07 6.76 7.21
N ASP A 140 15.12 6.39 6.35
CA ASP A 140 14.45 5.09 6.40
C ASP A 140 15.40 3.97 5.98
N ILE A 141 16.22 4.21 4.97
CA ILE A 141 17.22 3.26 4.48
C ILE A 141 18.23 2.98 5.59
N GLY A 142 18.79 4.05 6.19
CA GLY A 142 19.72 3.96 7.31
C GLY A 142 19.12 3.19 8.48
N PHE A 143 17.93 3.58 8.93
CA PHE A 143 17.22 2.89 10.02
C PHE A 143 17.08 1.38 9.78
N LEU A 144 16.62 0.97 8.58
CA LEU A 144 16.40 -0.44 8.29
C LEU A 144 17.72 -1.24 8.23
N LEU A 145 18.80 -0.63 7.72
CA LEU A 145 20.12 -1.26 7.70
C LEU A 145 20.75 -1.33 9.09
N ASP A 146 20.59 -0.29 9.91
CA ASP A 146 21.12 -0.26 11.29
C ASP A 146 20.44 -1.31 12.16
N VAL A 147 19.12 -1.46 12.07
CA VAL A 147 18.40 -2.53 12.81
C VAL A 147 18.77 -3.91 12.27
N LEU A 148 18.96 -4.06 10.96
CA LEU A 148 19.37 -5.35 10.39
C LEU A 148 20.78 -5.77 10.84
N GLY A 149 21.67 -4.80 11.07
CA GLY A 149 23.05 -5.03 11.50
C GLY A 149 23.27 -5.13 13.01
N SER A 150 22.23 -4.96 13.83
CA SER A 150 22.31 -4.96 15.30
C SER A 150 22.43 -6.35 15.92
#